data_AF-A0A8H6XFC6-F1
#
_entry.id   AF-A0A8H6XFC6-F1
#
_cell.length_a   1.000
_cell.length_b   1.000
_cell.length_c   1.000
_cell.angle_alpha   90.00
_cell.angle_beta   90.00
_cell.angle_gamma   90.00
#
_symmetry.space_group_name_H-M   'P 1'
#
loop_
_entity.id
_entity.type
_entity.pdbx_description
1 polymer ?
#
loop_
_entity_poly.entity_id
_entity_poly.type
_entity_poly.pdbx_seq_one_letter_code
_entity_poly.pdbx_strand_id
1 'polypeptide(L)'
;MLPLFSFLAVFFWFLNSHAILVNVTIDDNTGDPLTGALVSYTPPDAWTIGDSETISQSRSPPGIPDLSKVGGRTFHNSTFSPNSGSHPNVPLTASVRFNGSAVYVYTVLSRFPDGNSDMTFYLDGVVVGNFIQAPVGSAGFDYTVLVYANPSITPGPHTLTIQNGRQNGPESILILDSIVYTYDDEGSAEATAPPVSSPSASSMVSARRGPSSATLAVVGVLVFAVVALLIILGVCLHRRRRRRRAVYAKYMPQGAVRAFPADLAPSRPMSPALSPALSPLPPVYAGAGGSASAGNWWVGRDQKSRDGPRAVHRPFVDLDPSQAGIQRPQGWERKASYQY
;
A
#
# COMPACT_ATOMS: atom_id res chain seq x y z
N MET A 1 58.32 0.08 -13.31
CA MET A 1 57.78 -0.68 -12.15
C MET A 1 56.58 0.02 -11.47
N LEU A 2 56.33 1.33 -11.68
CA LEU A 2 55.22 2.07 -11.04
C LEU A 2 53.82 2.09 -11.73
N PRO A 3 53.60 1.70 -13.00
CA PRO A 3 52.26 1.81 -13.60
C PRO A 3 51.33 0.63 -13.27
N LEU A 4 51.86 -0.54 -12.87
CA LEU A 4 51.05 -1.74 -12.64
C LEU A 4 50.22 -1.68 -11.34
N PHE A 5 50.75 -1.02 -10.31
CA PHE A 5 50.05 -0.84 -9.02
C PHE A 5 48.86 0.12 -9.14
N SER A 6 48.91 1.10 -10.04
CA SER A 6 47.82 2.05 -10.25
C SER A 6 46.60 1.42 -10.93
N PHE A 7 46.80 0.43 -11.80
CA PHE A 7 45.69 -0.28 -12.46
C PHE A 7 44.97 -1.26 -11.52
N LEU A 8 45.68 -1.90 -10.58
CA LEU A 8 45.05 -2.75 -9.56
C LEU A 8 44.22 -1.96 -8.54
N ALA A 9 44.66 -0.75 -8.18
CA ALA A 9 43.93 0.10 -7.25
C ALA A 9 42.59 0.59 -7.83
N VAL A 10 42.54 0.92 -9.12
CA VAL A 10 41.28 1.32 -9.79
C VAL A 10 40.33 0.12 -9.92
N PHE A 11 40.83 -1.10 -10.12
CA PHE A 11 39.99 -2.30 -10.22
C PHE A 11 39.37 -2.71 -8.86
N PHE A 12 40.06 -2.44 -7.75
CA PHE A 12 39.51 -2.64 -6.39
C PHE A 12 38.45 -1.59 -6.01
N TRP A 13 38.47 -0.39 -6.60
CA TRP A 13 37.41 0.61 -6.39
C TRP A 13 36.10 0.28 -7.11
N PHE A 14 36.12 -0.62 -8.10
CA PHE A 14 34.94 -1.17 -8.76
C PHE A 14 34.50 -2.52 -8.18
N LEU A 15 34.87 -2.86 -6.94
CA LEU A 15 34.25 -3.95 -6.18
C LEU A 15 32.81 -3.57 -5.82
N ASN A 16 31.97 -3.68 -6.85
CA ASN A 16 30.54 -3.96 -6.87
C ASN A 16 29.83 -3.82 -5.53
N SER A 17 29.34 -2.62 -5.22
CA SER A 17 28.16 -2.49 -4.36
C SER A 17 26.99 -3.13 -5.10
N HIS A 18 26.63 -4.35 -4.72
CA HIS A 18 25.44 -5.02 -5.22
C HIS A 18 24.25 -4.63 -4.35
N ALA A 19 23.53 -3.59 -4.76
CA ALA A 19 22.18 -3.32 -4.27
C ALA A 19 21.21 -4.31 -4.94
N ILE A 20 20.42 -5.04 -4.16
CA ILE A 20 19.34 -5.90 -4.66
C ILE A 20 18.04 -5.36 -4.07
N LEU A 21 17.25 -4.70 -4.92
CA LEU A 21 15.90 -4.29 -4.55
C LEU A 21 14.99 -5.51 -4.46
N VAL A 22 14.42 -5.73 -3.27
CA VAL A 22 13.47 -6.81 -2.98
C VAL A 22 12.13 -6.20 -2.59
N ASN A 23 11.05 -6.76 -3.12
CA ASN A 23 9.70 -6.38 -2.73
C ASN A 23 9.20 -7.26 -1.58
N VAL A 24 8.61 -6.62 -0.58
CA VAL A 24 7.99 -7.26 0.58
C VAL A 24 6.54 -6.84 0.63
N THR A 25 5.66 -7.83 0.75
CA THR A 25 4.23 -7.60 0.92
C THR A 25 3.90 -7.63 2.40
N ILE A 26 3.36 -6.52 2.90
CA ILE A 26 2.66 -6.42 4.17
C ILE A 26 1.21 -6.81 3.90
N ASP A 27 0.81 -7.92 4.48
CA ASP A 27 -0.56 -8.43 4.45
C ASP A 27 -1.43 -7.60 5.40
N ASP A 28 -2.69 -7.34 5.03
CA ASP A 28 -3.60 -6.51 5.81
C ASP A 28 -3.88 -7.07 7.22
N ASN A 29 -3.80 -8.40 7.37
CA ASN A 29 -4.12 -9.10 8.61
C ASN A 29 -2.87 -9.62 9.33
N THR A 30 -1.99 -10.30 8.60
CA THR A 30 -0.78 -10.94 9.17
C THR A 30 0.44 -10.02 9.20
N GLY A 31 0.39 -8.87 8.53
CA GLY A 31 1.41 -7.82 8.57
C GLY A 31 2.66 -8.09 7.75
N ASP A 32 3.76 -7.45 8.14
CA ASP A 32 5.08 -7.57 7.51
C ASP A 32 5.73 -8.91 7.90
N PRO A 33 6.05 -9.80 6.94
CA PRO A 33 6.66 -11.09 7.23
C PRO A 33 8.10 -11.01 7.74
N LEU A 34 8.80 -9.88 7.53
CA LEU A 34 10.18 -9.71 7.98
C LEU A 34 10.26 -9.17 9.40
N THR A 35 9.36 -8.25 9.76
CA THR A 35 9.42 -7.52 11.04
C THR A 35 8.32 -7.90 12.01
N GLY A 36 7.25 -8.54 11.54
CA GLY A 36 6.02 -8.78 12.30
C GLY A 36 5.18 -7.51 12.52
N ALA A 37 5.51 -6.40 11.86
CA ALA A 37 4.74 -5.17 11.99
C ALA A 37 3.33 -5.33 11.40
N LEU A 38 2.31 -5.14 12.22
CA LEU A 38 0.90 -5.21 11.82
C LEU A 38 0.39 -3.84 11.37
N VAL A 39 -0.64 -3.86 10.52
CA VAL A 39 -1.42 -2.66 10.20
C VAL A 39 -2.26 -2.26 11.42
N SER A 40 -2.14 -1.00 11.84
CA SER A 40 -2.94 -0.42 12.91
C SER A 40 -4.15 0.28 12.32
N TYR A 41 -5.34 -0.17 12.71
CA TYR A 41 -6.63 0.35 12.28
C TYR A 41 -7.24 1.25 13.35
N THR A 42 -7.56 2.49 13.00
CA THR A 42 -8.07 3.49 13.95
C THR A 42 -9.30 4.21 13.38
N PRO A 43 -10.36 4.42 14.18
CA PRO A 43 -10.63 3.76 15.46
C PRO A 43 -10.90 2.25 15.25
N PRO A 44 -10.43 1.34 16.12
CA PRO A 44 -10.47 -0.11 15.85
C PRO A 44 -11.85 -0.68 15.57
N ASP A 45 -12.89 -0.14 16.22
CA ASP A 45 -14.28 -0.57 16.10
C ASP A 45 -14.97 -0.08 14.80
N ALA A 46 -14.32 0.78 14.02
CA ALA A 46 -14.78 1.22 12.70
C ALA A 46 -14.26 0.37 11.54
N TRP A 47 -13.41 -0.63 11.85
CA TRP A 47 -12.84 -1.54 10.86
C TRP A 47 -13.38 -2.94 11.10
N THR A 48 -13.65 -3.66 10.02
CA THR A 48 -14.07 -5.05 10.08
C THR A 48 -13.12 -5.90 9.25
N ILE A 49 -12.76 -7.06 9.80
CA ILE A 49 -12.00 -8.08 9.08
C ILE A 49 -12.97 -8.91 8.23
N GLY A 50 -12.55 -9.24 7.02
CA GLY A 50 -13.19 -10.21 6.15
C GLY A 50 -12.26 -11.38 5.91
N ASP A 51 -12.54 -12.50 6.56
CA ASP A 51 -11.84 -13.78 6.39
C ASP A 51 -12.84 -14.95 6.30
N SER A 52 -12.38 -16.20 6.20
CA SER A 52 -13.30 -17.34 6.07
C SER A 52 -14.31 -17.51 7.22
N GLU A 53 -14.04 -16.95 8.39
CA GLU A 53 -14.88 -17.06 9.58
C GLU A 53 -15.83 -15.87 9.72
N THR A 54 -15.34 -14.67 9.39
CA THR A 54 -15.97 -13.38 9.65
C THR A 54 -16.63 -12.77 8.41
N ILE A 55 -16.37 -13.29 7.21
CA ILE A 55 -16.91 -12.75 5.95
C ILE A 55 -18.43 -12.60 5.90
N SER A 56 -19.17 -13.45 6.60
CA SER A 56 -20.63 -13.36 6.71
C SER A 56 -21.11 -12.22 7.62
N GLN A 57 -20.24 -11.76 8.52
CA GLN A 57 -20.46 -10.66 9.47
C GLN A 57 -19.77 -9.37 9.01
N SER A 58 -18.85 -9.47 8.05
CA SER A 58 -18.20 -8.35 7.39
C SER A 58 -19.27 -7.40 6.88
N ARG A 59 -19.47 -6.29 7.61
CA ARG A 59 -20.26 -5.15 7.17
C ARG A 59 -19.48 -4.45 6.07
N SER A 60 -19.33 -5.12 4.94
CA SER A 60 -18.90 -4.53 3.68
C SER A 60 -20.15 -4.18 2.91
N PRO A 61 -20.92 -3.13 3.27
CA PRO A 61 -21.82 -2.58 2.27
C PRO A 61 -20.93 -2.15 1.10
N PRO A 62 -21.33 -2.42 -0.15
CA PRO A 62 -22.59 -3.05 -0.59
C PRO A 62 -22.51 -4.56 -0.94
N GLY A 63 -21.37 -5.22 -0.71
CA GLY A 63 -21.23 -6.64 -1.00
C GLY A 63 -19.98 -7.26 -0.39
N ILE A 64 -19.84 -8.56 -0.56
CA ILE A 64 -18.74 -9.34 0.00
C ILE A 64 -17.69 -9.65 -1.10
N PRO A 65 -16.42 -9.22 -0.94
CA PRO A 65 -15.33 -9.63 -1.83
C PRO A 65 -15.11 -11.15 -1.84
N ASP A 66 -14.72 -11.69 -3.00
CA ASP A 66 -14.32 -13.08 -3.18
C ASP A 66 -12.91 -13.30 -2.64
N LEU A 67 -12.79 -13.96 -1.48
CA LEU A 67 -11.51 -14.22 -0.80
C LEU A 67 -10.50 -15.00 -1.65
N SER A 68 -10.92 -15.70 -2.70
CA SER A 68 -9.98 -16.37 -3.61
C SER A 68 -9.17 -15.39 -4.48
N LYS A 69 -9.58 -14.12 -4.52
CA LYS A 69 -8.98 -13.04 -5.31
C LYS A 69 -8.31 -11.96 -4.46
N VAL A 70 -8.26 -12.14 -3.14
CA VAL A 70 -7.64 -11.23 -2.19
C VAL A 70 -6.35 -11.86 -1.66
N GLY A 71 -5.30 -11.07 -1.48
CA GLY A 71 -4.06 -11.48 -0.82
C GLY A 71 -4.36 -12.04 0.57
N GLY A 72 -3.61 -13.06 1.00
CA GLY A 72 -3.81 -13.67 2.33
C GLY A 72 -5.16 -14.37 2.55
N ARG A 73 -6.11 -14.28 1.60
CA ARG A 73 -7.53 -14.60 1.78
C ARG A 73 -8.18 -13.80 2.91
N THR A 74 -7.68 -12.59 3.15
CA THR A 74 -8.16 -11.65 4.18
C THR A 74 -8.25 -10.25 3.62
N PHE A 75 -9.15 -9.44 4.15
CA PHE A 75 -9.14 -8.00 3.93
C PHE A 75 -9.60 -7.29 5.20
N HIS A 76 -9.25 -6.01 5.32
CA HIS A 76 -9.83 -5.10 6.31
C HIS A 76 -10.59 -4.00 5.59
N ASN A 77 -11.85 -3.83 5.96
CA ASN A 77 -12.70 -2.81 5.37
C ASN A 77 -13.13 -1.76 6.39
N SER A 78 -13.36 -0.55 5.90
CA SER A 78 -13.99 0.53 6.65
C SER A 78 -14.92 1.34 5.75
N THR A 79 -15.94 1.93 6.36
CA THR A 79 -16.87 2.86 5.70
C THR A 79 -16.86 4.18 6.44
N PHE A 80 -16.37 5.23 5.79
CA PHE A 80 -16.53 6.60 6.25
C PHE A 80 -17.91 7.09 5.84
N SER A 81 -18.66 7.66 6.78
CA SER A 81 -19.93 8.34 6.51
C SER A 81 -19.97 9.71 7.19
N PRO A 82 -20.38 10.78 6.50
CA PRO A 82 -20.54 12.10 7.12
C PRO A 82 -21.75 12.17 8.06
N ASN A 83 -22.73 11.27 7.93
CA ASN A 83 -24.05 11.42 8.58
C ASN A 83 -24.46 10.21 9.45
N SER A 84 -23.74 9.09 9.37
CA SER A 84 -24.15 7.83 9.97
C SER A 84 -22.95 7.01 10.48
N GLY A 85 -23.24 5.90 11.15
CA GLY A 85 -22.22 5.01 11.73
C GLY A 85 -21.84 5.37 13.17
N SER A 86 -20.96 4.57 13.77
CA SER A 86 -20.46 4.79 15.14
C SER A 86 -19.52 6.00 15.23
N HIS A 87 -18.92 6.39 14.11
CA HIS A 87 -17.94 7.48 14.00
C HIS A 87 -18.34 8.45 12.86
N PRO A 88 -19.48 9.16 12.99
CA PRO A 88 -19.98 10.01 11.92
C PRO A 88 -19.05 11.20 11.70
N ASN A 89 -18.74 11.47 10.44
CA ASN A 89 -17.89 12.57 9.99
C ASN A 89 -16.45 12.52 10.54
N VAL A 90 -15.97 11.34 10.93
CA VAL A 90 -14.61 11.10 11.41
C VAL A 90 -13.86 10.25 10.38
N PRO A 91 -12.79 10.76 9.74
CA PRO A 91 -11.96 9.95 8.85
C PRO A 91 -11.31 8.78 9.58
N LEU A 92 -11.20 7.64 8.89
CA LEU A 92 -10.71 6.39 9.46
C LEU A 92 -9.34 6.07 8.88
N THR A 93 -8.41 5.51 9.65
CA THR A 93 -7.02 5.32 9.19
C THR A 93 -6.50 3.90 9.38
N ALA A 94 -5.75 3.42 8.38
CA ALA A 94 -4.88 2.25 8.47
C ALA A 94 -3.42 2.71 8.41
N SER A 95 -2.57 2.31 9.35
CA SER A 95 -1.17 2.76 9.38
C SER A 95 -0.20 1.62 9.67
N VAL A 96 0.94 1.63 8.98
CA VAL A 96 2.00 0.62 9.15
C VAL A 96 3.37 1.25 9.00
N ARG A 97 4.35 0.70 9.73
CA ARG A 97 5.76 1.05 9.61
C ARG A 97 6.47 0.06 8.70
N PHE A 98 7.37 0.57 7.88
CA PHE A 98 8.22 -0.25 7.01
C PHE A 98 9.59 0.40 6.86
N ASN A 99 10.58 -0.35 6.38
CA ASN A 99 11.91 0.17 6.07
C ASN A 99 12.20 -0.09 4.60
N GLY A 100 12.17 0.94 3.76
CA GLY A 100 12.20 0.77 2.32
C GLY A 100 12.52 2.02 1.52
N SER A 101 12.54 1.87 0.20
CA SER A 101 12.85 2.88 -0.81
C SER A 101 11.75 3.04 -1.86
N ALA A 102 10.68 2.26 -1.77
CA ALA A 102 9.44 2.44 -2.53
C ALA A 102 8.24 1.85 -1.76
N VAL A 103 7.03 2.32 -2.05
CA VAL A 103 5.79 1.78 -1.46
C VAL A 103 4.61 1.84 -2.45
N TYR A 104 3.76 0.83 -2.39
CA TYR A 104 2.60 0.63 -3.24
C TYR A 104 1.43 0.12 -2.39
N VAL A 105 0.21 0.61 -2.65
CA VAL A 105 -1.00 0.22 -1.92
C VAL A 105 -1.98 -0.42 -2.90
N TYR A 106 -2.41 -1.63 -2.57
CA TYR A 106 -3.40 -2.39 -3.31
C TYR A 106 -4.68 -2.54 -2.49
N THR A 107 -5.81 -2.30 -3.15
CA THR A 107 -7.14 -2.40 -2.54
C THR A 107 -8.08 -3.20 -3.41
N VAL A 108 -9.18 -3.67 -2.83
CA VAL A 108 -10.36 -4.10 -3.58
C VAL A 108 -11.29 -2.90 -3.74
N LEU A 109 -11.64 -2.54 -4.98
CA LEU A 109 -12.57 -1.43 -5.24
C LEU A 109 -13.97 -1.95 -5.48
N SER A 110 -14.95 -1.31 -4.84
CA SER A 110 -16.37 -1.56 -5.06
C SER A 110 -16.83 -0.89 -6.36
N ARG A 111 -17.62 -1.61 -7.16
CA ARG A 111 -18.21 -1.07 -8.39
C ARG A 111 -19.68 -0.66 -8.22
N PHE A 112 -20.26 -0.99 -7.08
CA PHE A 112 -21.67 -0.79 -6.76
C PHE A 112 -22.04 0.71 -6.69
N PRO A 113 -23.33 1.07 -6.76
CA PRO A 113 -23.79 2.46 -6.79
C PRO A 113 -23.39 3.34 -5.58
N ASP A 114 -23.14 2.74 -4.43
CA ASP A 114 -22.66 3.34 -3.18
C ASP A 114 -21.17 3.03 -2.92
N GLY A 115 -20.49 2.44 -3.89
CA GLY A 115 -19.09 2.04 -3.86
C GLY A 115 -18.07 3.16 -4.03
N ASN A 116 -18.32 4.35 -3.50
CA ASN A 116 -17.38 5.48 -3.62
C ASN A 116 -16.09 5.19 -2.84
N SER A 117 -14.94 5.60 -3.37
CA SER A 117 -13.66 5.55 -2.66
C SER A 117 -13.05 6.94 -2.61
N ASP A 118 -12.61 7.35 -1.43
CA ASP A 118 -11.92 8.62 -1.18
C ASP A 118 -10.80 8.33 -0.17
N MET A 119 -9.56 8.26 -0.66
CA MET A 119 -8.38 7.88 0.11
C MET A 119 -7.34 8.99 0.07
N THR A 120 -6.77 9.33 1.21
CA THR A 120 -5.60 10.22 1.31
C THR A 120 -4.42 9.44 1.89
N PHE A 121 -3.26 9.56 1.26
CA PHE A 121 -2.04 8.84 1.65
C PHE A 121 -1.07 9.81 2.31
N TYR A 122 -0.56 9.39 3.46
CA TYR A 122 0.46 10.10 4.20
C TYR A 122 1.70 9.23 4.31
N LEU A 123 2.87 9.83 4.08
CA LEU A 123 4.15 9.23 4.39
C LEU A 123 4.83 10.11 5.44
N ASP A 124 5.14 9.52 6.59
CA ASP A 124 5.76 10.22 7.73
C ASP A 124 4.95 11.45 8.19
N GLY A 125 3.62 11.35 8.13
CA GLY A 125 2.69 12.42 8.50
C GLY A 125 2.47 13.49 7.42
N VAL A 126 3.13 13.39 6.26
CA VAL A 126 2.99 14.34 5.15
C VAL A 126 2.10 13.74 4.07
N VAL A 127 1.13 14.51 3.57
CA VAL A 127 0.29 14.09 2.44
C VAL A 127 1.15 13.91 1.19
N VAL A 128 1.11 12.71 0.60
CA VAL A 128 1.92 12.31 -0.57
C VAL A 128 1.07 11.87 -1.76
N GLY A 129 -0.24 11.71 -1.57
CA GLY A 129 -1.14 11.38 -2.66
C GLY A 129 -2.59 11.28 -2.21
N ASN A 130 -3.47 11.20 -3.19
CA ASN A 130 -4.89 10.96 -3.00
C ASN A 130 -5.42 10.05 -4.10
N PHE A 131 -6.45 9.27 -3.78
CA PHE A 131 -7.18 8.44 -4.73
C PHE A 131 -8.66 8.67 -4.53
N ILE A 132 -9.37 9.05 -5.59
CA ILE A 132 -10.82 9.25 -5.55
C ILE A 132 -11.42 8.49 -6.73
N GLN A 133 -12.40 7.65 -6.45
CA GLN A 133 -13.17 6.95 -7.46
C GLN A 133 -14.66 7.03 -7.14
N ALA A 134 -15.41 7.63 -8.05
CA ALA A 134 -16.86 7.66 -7.98
C ALA A 134 -17.45 6.26 -8.26
N PRO A 135 -18.67 5.97 -7.76
CA PRO A 135 -19.37 4.73 -8.04
C PRO A 135 -19.53 4.48 -9.54
N VAL A 136 -19.22 3.26 -10.00
CA VAL A 136 -19.39 2.89 -11.42
C VAL A 136 -20.84 2.46 -11.72
N GLY A 137 -21.60 2.08 -10.70
CA GLY A 137 -23.02 1.73 -10.80
C GLY A 137 -23.31 0.28 -11.24
N SER A 138 -22.30 -0.60 -11.26
CA SER A 138 -22.45 -2.02 -11.59
C SER A 138 -22.12 -2.89 -10.37
N ALA A 139 -22.92 -3.92 -10.07
CA ALA A 139 -22.58 -4.82 -8.95
C ALA A 139 -21.24 -5.54 -9.21
N GLY A 140 -20.37 -5.58 -8.19
CA GLY A 140 -19.10 -6.31 -8.24
C GLY A 140 -17.92 -5.57 -7.64
N PHE A 141 -16.75 -6.18 -7.79
CA PHE A 141 -15.48 -5.71 -7.25
C PHE A 141 -14.37 -5.80 -8.29
N ASP A 142 -13.49 -4.81 -8.28
CA ASP A 142 -12.19 -4.86 -8.96
C ASP A 142 -11.12 -5.20 -7.91
N TYR A 143 -10.31 -6.23 -8.16
CA TYR A 143 -9.34 -6.78 -7.21
C TYR A 143 -7.93 -6.33 -7.52
N THR A 144 -7.07 -6.28 -6.49
CA THR A 144 -5.65 -5.94 -6.61
C THR A 144 -5.45 -4.62 -7.37
N VAL A 145 -6.27 -3.62 -7.06
CA VAL A 145 -6.20 -2.30 -7.70
C VAL A 145 -5.14 -1.46 -7.02
N LEU A 146 -4.14 -1.03 -7.79
CA LEU A 146 -3.10 -0.10 -7.33
C LEU A 146 -3.70 1.30 -7.17
N VAL A 147 -3.88 1.74 -5.93
CA VAL A 147 -4.48 3.05 -5.61
C VAL A 147 -3.45 4.11 -5.22
N TYR A 148 -2.24 3.68 -4.85
CA TYR A 148 -1.13 4.57 -4.59
C TYR A 148 0.19 3.90 -4.92
N ALA A 149 1.12 4.65 -5.51
CA ALA A 149 2.45 4.20 -5.83
C ALA A 149 3.44 5.34 -5.61
N ASN A 150 4.51 5.05 -4.88
CA ASN A 150 5.67 5.92 -4.78
C ASN A 150 6.93 5.09 -5.02
N PRO A 151 7.42 5.05 -6.27
CA PRO A 151 8.51 4.16 -6.66
C PRO A 151 9.89 4.63 -6.18
N SER A 152 9.99 5.82 -5.59
CA SER A 152 11.26 6.37 -5.11
C SER A 152 11.03 7.29 -3.91
N ILE A 153 11.22 6.73 -2.72
CA ILE A 153 11.32 7.45 -1.45
C ILE A 153 12.73 7.32 -0.90
N THR A 154 13.11 8.18 0.06
CA THR A 154 14.44 8.14 0.66
C THR A 154 14.62 6.80 1.38
N PRO A 155 15.62 5.96 1.06
CA PRO A 155 15.78 4.67 1.73
C PRO A 155 15.84 4.83 3.26
N GLY A 156 14.98 4.12 3.98
CA GLY A 156 14.97 4.15 5.44
C GLY A 156 13.62 3.80 6.06
N PRO A 157 13.50 4.00 7.38
CA PRO A 157 12.26 3.76 8.11
C PRO A 157 11.21 4.81 7.76
N HIS A 158 10.00 4.34 7.46
CA HIS A 158 8.84 5.16 7.13
C HIS A 158 7.58 4.69 7.85
N THR A 159 6.62 5.59 7.98
CA THR A 159 5.24 5.29 8.38
C THR A 159 4.30 5.67 7.24
N LEU A 160 3.61 4.67 6.68
CA LEU A 160 2.50 4.90 5.78
C LEU A 160 1.22 5.03 6.60
N THR A 161 0.38 6.02 6.29
CA THR A 161 -0.98 6.12 6.78
C THR A 161 -1.93 6.30 5.60
N ILE A 162 -2.93 5.44 5.52
CA ILE A 162 -4.02 5.49 4.54
C ILE A 162 -5.25 5.99 5.28
N GLN A 163 -5.79 7.13 4.89
CA GLN A 163 -7.02 7.69 5.43
C GLN A 163 -8.17 7.41 4.48
N ASN A 164 -9.25 6.81 4.98
CA ASN A 164 -10.53 6.68 4.29
C ASN A 164 -11.44 7.85 4.66
N GLY A 165 -11.95 8.53 3.63
CA GLY A 165 -12.83 9.68 3.76
C GLY A 165 -12.10 10.94 4.22
N ARG A 166 -12.88 12.00 4.38
CA ARG A 166 -12.42 13.31 4.87
C ARG A 166 -13.59 14.02 5.54
N GLN A 167 -13.29 14.89 6.49
CA GLN A 167 -14.34 15.64 7.18
C GLN A 167 -15.19 16.42 6.17
N ASN A 168 -16.51 16.28 6.28
CA ASN A 168 -17.53 16.81 5.39
C ASN A 168 -17.43 16.30 3.93
N GLY A 169 -16.74 15.19 3.71
CA GLY A 169 -16.66 14.50 2.43
C GLY A 169 -17.87 13.61 2.14
N PRO A 170 -17.96 13.05 0.92
CA PRO A 170 -18.95 12.03 0.60
C PRO A 170 -18.67 10.75 1.40
N GLU A 171 -19.68 9.88 1.52
CA GLU A 171 -19.50 8.52 2.02
C GLU A 171 -18.44 7.78 1.18
N SER A 172 -17.57 6.99 1.81
CA SER A 172 -16.52 6.26 1.11
C SER A 172 -16.15 4.94 1.77
N ILE A 173 -15.75 3.99 0.94
CA ILE A 173 -15.34 2.64 1.33
C ILE A 173 -13.86 2.44 0.98
N LEU A 174 -13.13 1.87 1.94
CA LEU A 174 -11.79 1.35 1.77
C LEU A 174 -11.81 -0.15 2.12
N ILE A 175 -11.35 -0.99 1.20
CA ILE A 175 -11.12 -2.42 1.42
C ILE A 175 -9.64 -2.66 1.15
N LEU A 176 -8.84 -2.66 2.23
CA LEU A 176 -7.40 -2.85 2.15
C LEU A 176 -7.09 -4.34 1.93
N ASP A 177 -6.27 -4.62 0.92
CA ASP A 177 -5.81 -5.96 0.55
C ASP A 177 -4.33 -6.13 0.93
N SER A 178 -3.45 -5.27 0.39
CA SER A 178 -2.03 -5.37 0.73
C SER A 178 -1.25 -4.08 0.48
N ILE A 179 -0.11 -3.98 1.17
CA ILE A 179 0.87 -2.91 0.98
C ILE A 179 2.18 -3.58 0.56
N VAL A 180 2.81 -3.09 -0.51
CA VAL A 180 4.10 -3.61 -0.97
C VAL A 180 5.13 -2.52 -0.79
N TYR A 181 6.23 -2.81 -0.09
CA TYR A 181 7.39 -1.93 -0.08
C TYR A 181 8.59 -2.60 -0.74
N THR A 182 9.52 -1.79 -1.24
CA THR A 182 10.79 -2.27 -1.75
C THR A 182 11.89 -1.86 -0.77
N TYR A 183 12.85 -2.73 -0.48
CA TYR A 183 14.04 -2.40 0.30
C TYR A 183 15.31 -2.92 -0.40
N ASP A 184 16.47 -2.39 -0.02
CA ASP A 184 17.74 -2.89 -0.50
C ASP A 184 18.19 -4.04 0.40
N ASP A 185 18.15 -5.27 -0.13
CA ASP A 185 18.78 -6.42 0.49
C ASP A 185 20.27 -6.31 0.16
N GLU A 186 21.02 -5.64 1.04
CA GLU A 186 22.48 -5.60 1.01
C GLU A 186 22.96 -7.04 1.08
N GLY A 187 23.14 -7.66 -0.09
CA GLY A 187 23.28 -9.11 -0.21
C GLY A 187 24.32 -9.59 0.79
N SER A 188 23.86 -10.35 1.78
CA SER A 188 24.61 -10.79 2.97
C SER A 188 26.06 -11.07 2.63
N ALA A 189 26.90 -10.04 2.80
CA ALA A 189 28.33 -10.22 2.83
C ALA A 189 28.61 -10.95 4.14
N GLU A 190 28.71 -12.27 4.03
CA GLU A 190 29.20 -13.18 5.06
C GLU A 190 30.36 -12.48 5.79
N ALA A 191 30.09 -12.08 7.04
CA ALA A 191 31.03 -11.35 7.87
C ALA A 191 32.27 -12.23 8.09
N THR A 192 33.27 -12.07 7.25
CA THR A 192 34.58 -12.69 7.44
C THR A 192 35.23 -11.99 8.62
N ALA A 193 35.26 -12.68 9.75
CA ALA A 193 35.90 -12.24 10.99
C ALA A 193 37.36 -11.79 10.75
N PRO A 194 37.88 -10.82 11.52
CA PRO A 194 39.26 -10.35 11.36
C PRO A 194 40.26 -11.43 11.82
N PRO A 195 41.37 -11.66 11.09
CA PRO A 195 42.43 -12.53 11.59
C PRO A 195 43.22 -11.83 12.70
N VAL A 196 43.30 -12.50 13.85
CA VAL A 196 44.17 -12.14 14.98
C VAL A 196 45.63 -12.32 14.56
N SER A 197 46.42 -11.25 14.67
CA SER A 197 47.86 -11.23 14.47
C SER A 197 48.63 -11.55 15.75
N SER A 198 49.64 -12.42 15.67
CA SER A 198 50.81 -12.43 16.55
C SER A 198 52.03 -13.04 15.85
N PRO A 199 53.26 -12.49 16.05
CA PRO A 199 54.45 -12.89 15.32
C PRO A 199 55.33 -13.86 16.12
N SER A 200 56.14 -14.67 15.44
CA SER A 200 57.44 -15.11 15.95
C SER A 200 58.36 -15.58 14.83
N ALA A 201 59.61 -15.12 14.93
CA ALA A 201 60.67 -15.29 13.97
C ALA A 201 61.28 -16.70 14.00
N SER A 202 61.78 -17.14 12.85
CA SER A 202 63.07 -17.85 12.80
C SER A 202 63.68 -17.78 11.40
N SER A 203 64.94 -17.39 11.40
CA SER A 203 65.89 -17.31 10.30
C SER A 203 66.45 -18.69 9.92
N MET A 204 66.72 -18.94 8.63
CA MET A 204 67.97 -19.55 8.15
C MET A 204 68.06 -19.61 6.60
N VAL A 205 69.07 -18.90 6.07
CA VAL A 205 70.05 -19.26 5.03
C VAL A 205 69.59 -20.16 3.86
N SER A 206 69.74 -19.69 2.61
CA SER A 206 70.84 -20.15 1.72
C SER A 206 70.86 -19.53 0.32
N ALA A 207 72.11 -19.36 -0.15
CA ALA A 207 72.63 -19.40 -1.52
C ALA A 207 72.30 -18.31 -2.56
N ARG A 208 73.37 -17.58 -2.91
CA ARG A 208 73.58 -16.81 -4.15
C ARG A 208 73.34 -17.65 -5.42
N ARG A 209 72.82 -17.01 -6.48
CA ARG A 209 73.23 -17.17 -7.89
C ARG A 209 72.77 -15.96 -8.71
N GLY A 210 73.65 -15.48 -9.60
CA GLY A 210 73.56 -14.20 -10.30
C GLY A 210 72.56 -14.14 -11.46
N PRO A 211 72.46 -12.97 -12.14
CA PRO A 211 71.43 -12.70 -13.13
C PRO A 211 71.81 -13.22 -14.51
N SER A 212 70.84 -13.72 -15.27
CA SER A 212 70.97 -13.87 -16.73
C SER A 212 69.67 -13.46 -17.43
N SER A 213 69.83 -12.77 -18.54
CA SER A 213 68.79 -12.10 -19.31
C SER A 213 67.96 -13.08 -20.14
N ALA A 214 66.64 -13.00 -20.04
CA ALA A 214 65.69 -13.51 -21.04
C ALA A 214 64.31 -12.83 -20.88
N THR A 215 64.24 -11.53 -21.18
CA THR A 215 63.07 -10.66 -20.91
C THR A 215 62.05 -10.56 -22.07
N LEU A 216 61.98 -11.50 -23.02
CA LEU A 216 61.06 -11.34 -24.17
C LEU A 216 60.07 -12.49 -24.43
N ALA A 217 59.96 -13.50 -23.56
CA ALA A 217 58.96 -14.58 -23.72
C ALA A 217 57.82 -14.57 -22.67
N VAL A 218 57.92 -13.78 -21.60
CA VAL A 218 56.97 -13.83 -20.47
C VAL A 218 55.78 -12.87 -20.64
N VAL A 219 55.93 -11.81 -21.45
CA VAL A 219 54.87 -10.79 -21.63
C VAL A 219 53.69 -11.33 -22.45
N GLY A 220 53.93 -12.20 -23.43
CA GLY A 220 52.88 -12.78 -24.27
C GLY A 220 51.92 -13.69 -23.48
N VAL A 221 52.44 -14.49 -22.55
CA VAL A 221 51.64 -15.42 -21.74
C VAL A 221 50.73 -14.66 -20.76
N LEU A 222 51.22 -13.57 -20.18
CA LEU A 222 50.45 -12.74 -19.25
C LEU A 222 49.30 -12.00 -19.95
N VAL A 223 49.53 -11.44 -21.13
CA VAL A 223 48.47 -10.75 -21.89
C VAL A 223 47.38 -11.74 -22.31
N PHE A 224 47.77 -12.93 -22.77
CA PHE A 224 46.80 -13.96 -23.17
C PHE A 224 45.99 -14.49 -21.98
N ALA A 225 46.62 -14.69 -20.82
CA ALA A 225 45.93 -15.11 -19.61
C ALA A 225 44.91 -14.07 -19.11
N VAL A 226 45.26 -12.78 -19.17
CA VAL A 226 44.34 -11.69 -18.77
C VAL A 226 43.15 -11.58 -19.74
N VAL A 227 43.39 -11.64 -21.05
CA VAL A 227 42.31 -11.60 -22.05
C VAL A 227 41.39 -12.81 -21.91
N ALA A 228 41.95 -14.01 -21.71
CA ALA A 228 41.18 -15.22 -21.46
C ALA A 228 40.32 -15.11 -20.18
N LEU A 229 40.89 -14.57 -19.09
CA LEU A 229 40.17 -14.35 -17.84
C LEU A 229 38.99 -13.39 -18.02
N LEU A 230 39.17 -12.29 -18.76
CA LEU A 230 38.11 -11.31 -19.04
C LEU A 230 36.98 -11.90 -19.87
N ILE A 231 37.30 -12.73 -20.87
CA ILE A 231 36.29 -13.44 -21.69
C ILE A 231 35.51 -14.43 -20.82
N ILE A 232 36.20 -15.23 -19.99
CA ILE A 232 35.56 -16.18 -19.08
C ILE A 232 34.64 -15.45 -18.10
N LEU A 233 35.09 -14.33 -17.53
CA LEU A 233 34.29 -13.50 -16.63
C LEU A 233 33.05 -12.94 -17.34
N GLY A 234 33.22 -12.38 -18.55
CA GLY A 234 32.13 -11.87 -19.37
C GLY A 234 31.08 -12.94 -19.69
N VAL A 235 31.53 -14.14 -20.06
CA VAL A 235 30.64 -15.29 -20.31
C VAL A 235 29.94 -15.74 -19.02
N CYS A 236 30.64 -15.82 -17.89
CA CYS A 236 30.06 -16.16 -16.59
C CYS A 236 28.99 -15.15 -16.16
N LEU A 237 29.26 -13.85 -16.30
CA LEU A 237 28.32 -12.78 -16.00
C LEU A 237 27.13 -12.79 -16.96
N HIS A 238 27.35 -13.01 -18.25
CA HIS A 238 26.27 -13.15 -19.24
C HIS A 238 25.40 -14.37 -18.96
N ARG A 239 25.99 -15.52 -18.61
CA ARG A 239 25.24 -16.74 -18.23
C ARG A 239 24.50 -16.56 -16.91
N ARG A 240 25.08 -15.88 -15.92
CA ARG A 240 24.41 -15.53 -14.66
C ARG A 240 23.25 -14.57 -14.91
N ARG A 241 23.43 -13.50 -15.70
CA ARG A 241 22.36 -12.57 -16.08
C ARG A 241 21.24 -13.28 -16.84
N ARG A 242 21.57 -14.19 -17.78
CA ARG A 242 20.59 -14.98 -18.54
C ARG A 242 19.83 -15.97 -17.65
N ARG A 243 20.50 -16.62 -16.69
CA ARG A 243 19.85 -17.49 -15.70
C ARG A 243 18.95 -16.71 -14.75
N ARG A 244 19.37 -15.52 -14.29
CA ARG A 244 18.53 -14.65 -13.43
C ARG A 244 17.25 -14.23 -14.18
N ARG A 245 17.33 -13.83 -15.44
CA ARG A 245 16.14 -13.54 -16.28
C ARG A 245 15.18 -14.73 -16.40
N ALA A 246 15.69 -15.95 -16.42
CA ALA A 246 14.85 -17.16 -16.48
C ALA A 246 14.16 -17.49 -15.15
N VAL A 247 14.74 -17.13 -14.01
CA VAL A 247 14.12 -17.32 -12.68
C VAL A 247 12.99 -16.31 -12.46
N TYR A 248 13.15 -15.04 -12.87
CA TYR A 248 12.08 -14.04 -12.79
C TYR A 248 10.88 -14.33 -13.71
N ALA A 249 11.09 -15.04 -14.83
CA ALA A 249 9.99 -15.49 -15.70
C ALA A 249 9.12 -16.59 -15.08
N LYS A 250 9.57 -17.24 -13.98
CA LYS A 250 8.84 -18.32 -13.30
C LYS A 250 7.92 -17.82 -12.18
N TYR A 251 8.17 -16.62 -11.64
CA TYR A 251 7.39 -16.02 -10.55
C TYR A 251 6.49 -14.86 -10.98
N MET A 252 6.52 -14.46 -12.25
CA MET A 252 5.52 -13.55 -12.80
C MET A 252 4.40 -14.35 -13.45
N PRO A 253 3.14 -14.28 -12.96
CA PRO A 253 2.02 -14.79 -13.74
C PRO A 253 1.96 -14.00 -15.06
N GLN A 254 1.81 -14.73 -16.17
CA GLN A 254 1.57 -14.14 -17.49
C GLN A 254 0.27 -13.32 -17.43
N GLY A 255 0.40 -12.01 -17.20
CA GLY A 255 -0.74 -11.09 -17.04
C GLY A 255 -0.47 -9.87 -16.13
N ALA A 256 0.54 -9.91 -15.26
CA ALA A 256 0.80 -8.84 -14.28
C ALA A 256 1.57 -7.62 -14.83
N VAL A 257 1.94 -7.61 -16.11
CA VAL A 257 2.50 -6.43 -16.77
C VAL A 257 1.61 -6.08 -17.95
N ARG A 258 0.41 -5.54 -17.66
CA ARG A 258 -0.04 -4.45 -18.52
C ARG A 258 0.90 -3.30 -18.17
N ALA A 259 1.69 -2.89 -19.16
CA ALA A 259 2.39 -1.61 -19.10
C ALA A 259 1.41 -0.57 -18.54
N PHE A 260 1.87 0.24 -17.59
CA PHE A 260 1.15 1.42 -17.12
C PHE A 260 0.41 2.04 -18.31
N PRO A 261 -0.93 2.19 -18.27
CA PRO A 261 -1.59 3.07 -19.23
C PRO A 261 -0.89 4.42 -19.10
N ALA A 262 -0.32 4.91 -20.20
CA ALA A 262 0.30 6.24 -20.24
C ALA A 262 -0.68 7.34 -19.80
N ASP A 263 -1.98 7.00 -19.80
CA ASP A 263 -3.12 7.83 -19.45
C ASP A 263 -3.25 8.11 -17.94
N LEU A 264 -2.50 7.40 -17.08
CA LEU A 264 -2.44 7.64 -15.62
C LEU A 264 -1.15 8.31 -15.16
N ALA A 265 -0.27 8.75 -16.07
CA ALA A 265 0.84 9.60 -15.70
C ALA A 265 0.29 10.92 -15.09
N PRO A 266 0.81 11.39 -13.95
CA PRO A 266 0.36 12.64 -13.35
C PRO A 266 0.46 13.75 -14.39
N SER A 267 -0.67 14.40 -14.65
CA SER A 267 -0.73 15.50 -15.60
C SER A 267 0.29 16.56 -15.19
N ARG A 268 1.15 16.92 -16.14
CA ARG A 268 2.15 17.98 -16.01
C ARG A 268 1.47 19.21 -15.38
N PRO A 269 2.07 19.85 -14.36
CA PRO A 269 1.45 21.02 -13.73
C PRO A 269 1.12 22.05 -14.81
N MET A 270 -0.18 22.32 -14.97
CA MET A 270 -0.66 23.34 -15.89
C MET A 270 0.02 24.65 -15.53
N SER A 271 0.76 25.21 -16.48
CA SER A 271 1.22 26.59 -16.39
C SER A 271 0.00 27.49 -16.18
N PRO A 272 0.07 28.50 -15.30
CA PRO A 272 -1.07 29.35 -15.01
C PRO A 272 -1.54 30.03 -16.30
N ALA A 273 -2.77 29.72 -16.71
CA ALA A 273 -3.43 30.39 -17.81
C ALA A 273 -3.63 31.86 -17.43
N LEU A 274 -3.08 32.76 -18.24
CA LEU A 274 -3.38 34.19 -18.20
C LEU A 274 -4.90 34.37 -18.32
N SER A 275 -5.51 34.95 -17.28
CA SER A 275 -6.93 35.24 -17.22
C SER A 275 -7.34 36.20 -18.35
N PRO A 276 -8.47 35.97 -19.04
CA PRO A 276 -9.02 36.96 -19.96
C PRO A 276 -9.59 38.14 -19.17
N ALA A 277 -9.25 39.35 -19.63
CA ALA A 277 -9.72 40.61 -19.06
C ALA A 277 -11.25 40.68 -19.05
N LEU A 278 -11.81 41.04 -17.89
CA LEU A 278 -13.23 41.34 -17.70
C LEU A 278 -13.61 42.60 -18.48
N SER A 279 -14.59 42.48 -19.37
CA SER A 279 -15.26 43.62 -20.02
C SER A 279 -16.08 44.43 -18.99
N PRO A 280 -16.12 45.76 -19.09
CA PRO A 280 -16.87 46.60 -18.15
C PRO A 280 -18.40 46.49 -18.35
N LEU A 281 -19.12 46.46 -17.23
CA LEU A 281 -20.59 46.49 -17.16
C LEU A 281 -21.15 47.87 -17.57
N PRO A 282 -22.37 47.93 -18.14
CA PRO A 282 -23.04 49.20 -18.46
C PRO A 282 -23.58 49.92 -17.21
N PRO A 283 -23.80 51.25 -17.28
CA PRO A 283 -24.18 52.06 -16.13
C PRO A 283 -25.64 51.83 -15.69
N VAL A 284 -25.81 51.81 -14.37
CA VAL A 284 -27.09 51.76 -13.66
C VAL A 284 -27.86 53.07 -13.86
N TYR A 285 -29.09 52.98 -14.36
CA TYR A 285 -30.04 54.09 -14.36
C TYR A 285 -30.62 54.27 -12.95
N ALA A 286 -30.37 55.44 -12.35
CA ALA A 286 -31.06 55.90 -11.16
C ALA A 286 -32.44 56.47 -11.53
N GLY A 287 -33.50 55.78 -11.13
CA GLY A 287 -34.88 56.27 -11.19
C GLY A 287 -35.37 56.58 -9.78
N ALA A 288 -35.54 57.86 -9.49
CA ALA A 288 -36.10 58.38 -8.26
C ALA A 288 -37.64 58.41 -8.30
N GLY A 289 -38.26 58.25 -7.13
CA GLY A 289 -39.54 58.89 -6.80
C GLY A 289 -40.73 57.94 -6.60
N GLY A 290 -41.34 57.98 -5.41
CA GLY A 290 -42.69 57.44 -5.21
C GLY A 290 -43.03 57.05 -3.77
N SER A 291 -43.30 58.05 -2.94
CA SER A 291 -43.89 57.92 -1.60
C SER A 291 -45.34 57.41 -1.64
N ALA A 292 -45.73 56.59 -0.64
CA ALA A 292 -46.94 56.72 0.19
C ALA A 292 -47.79 55.44 0.40
N SER A 293 -48.26 55.34 1.64
CA SER A 293 -49.58 54.83 2.08
C SER A 293 -49.77 53.36 2.47
N ALA A 294 -49.81 53.18 3.80
CA ALA A 294 -50.77 52.43 4.62
C ALA A 294 -51.89 51.60 3.95
N GLY A 295 -52.21 50.44 4.55
CA GLY A 295 -53.50 49.76 4.41
C GLY A 295 -53.54 48.32 4.92
N ASN A 296 -54.00 48.14 6.16
CA ASN A 296 -54.45 46.85 6.71
C ASN A 296 -55.62 46.27 5.90
N TRP A 297 -55.62 44.96 5.63
CA TRP A 297 -56.85 44.19 5.42
C TRP A 297 -56.70 42.75 5.95
N TRP A 298 -57.55 42.42 6.91
CA TRP A 298 -57.91 41.06 7.35
C TRP A 298 -59.08 40.55 6.51
N VAL A 299 -59.01 39.32 5.99
CA VAL A 299 -60.11 38.37 5.66
C VAL A 299 -59.41 37.00 5.50
N GLY A 300 -59.69 35.89 6.19
CA GLY A 300 -60.91 35.40 6.81
C GLY A 300 -61.62 34.38 5.90
N ARG A 301 -61.23 33.10 5.90
CA ARG A 301 -62.15 31.98 5.58
C ARG A 301 -61.63 30.57 5.95
N ASP A 302 -62.25 30.03 7.00
CA ASP A 302 -62.90 28.72 7.17
C ASP A 302 -62.29 27.43 6.59
N GLN A 303 -61.72 26.62 7.49
CA GLN A 303 -62.36 25.43 8.09
C GLN A 303 -63.22 24.51 7.19
N LYS A 304 -62.73 23.28 6.98
CA LYS A 304 -63.59 22.10 6.83
C LYS A 304 -62.97 20.89 7.52
N SER A 305 -63.68 20.40 8.53
CA SER A 305 -63.39 19.19 9.29
C SER A 305 -63.70 17.93 8.48
N ARG A 306 -63.01 16.83 8.84
CA ARG A 306 -63.58 15.50 8.77
C ARG A 306 -62.95 14.60 9.85
N ASP A 307 -63.84 14.06 10.68
CA ASP A 307 -63.65 13.09 11.76
C ASP A 307 -62.94 11.81 11.24
N GLY A 308 -61.92 11.27 11.92
CA GLY A 308 -62.01 10.27 13.01
C GLY A 308 -61.55 8.88 12.51
N PRO A 309 -61.20 7.87 13.35
CA PRO A 309 -61.35 7.79 14.80
C PRO A 309 -60.10 7.38 15.62
N ARG A 310 -60.19 7.75 16.90
CA ARG A 310 -59.57 7.22 18.13
C ARG A 310 -58.84 5.87 18.05
N ALA A 311 -57.56 5.88 18.41
CA ALA A 311 -56.87 4.72 18.95
C ALA A 311 -57.13 4.61 20.46
N VAL A 312 -57.64 3.45 20.86
CA VAL A 312 -57.96 3.07 22.24
C VAL A 312 -56.69 2.65 22.96
N HIS A 313 -56.42 3.30 24.10
CA HIS A 313 -55.48 2.86 25.13
C HIS A 313 -55.78 1.40 25.53
N ARG A 314 -54.80 0.50 25.39
CA ARG A 314 -54.78 -0.77 26.10
C ARG A 314 -53.81 -0.68 27.28
N PRO A 315 -54.16 -1.25 28.45
CA PRO A 315 -53.31 -1.23 29.62
C PRO A 315 -52.16 -2.23 29.50
N PHE A 316 -51.05 -1.84 30.11
CA PHE A 316 -49.86 -2.62 30.40
C PHE A 316 -50.24 -3.81 31.29
N VAL A 317 -49.93 -5.03 30.83
CA VAL A 317 -50.08 -6.27 31.61
C VAL A 317 -48.69 -6.67 32.06
N ASP A 318 -48.48 -6.68 33.38
CA ASP A 318 -47.31 -7.25 34.04
C ASP A 318 -47.21 -8.74 33.72
N LEU A 319 -46.05 -9.16 33.20
CA LEU A 319 -45.71 -10.58 33.04
C LEU A 319 -44.91 -11.05 34.26
N ASP A 320 -45.52 -11.97 34.99
CA ASP A 320 -44.97 -12.79 36.08
C ASP A 320 -43.78 -13.64 35.60
N PRO A 321 -42.58 -13.49 36.19
CA PRO A 321 -41.42 -14.31 35.86
C PRO A 321 -41.35 -15.53 36.78
N SER A 322 -42.27 -16.48 36.61
CA SER A 322 -42.21 -17.72 37.39
C SER A 322 -42.67 -18.99 36.68
N GLN A 323 -42.66 -19.10 35.35
CA GLN A 323 -42.72 -20.41 34.68
C GLN A 323 -41.95 -20.47 33.35
N ALA A 324 -40.74 -21.03 33.39
CA ALA A 324 -40.10 -21.68 32.24
C ALA A 324 -39.05 -22.69 32.73
N GLY A 325 -39.51 -23.89 33.06
CA GLY A 325 -38.67 -25.04 33.34
C GLY A 325 -38.25 -25.78 32.07
N ILE A 326 -36.94 -25.97 31.93
CA ILE A 326 -36.22 -27.18 31.49
C ILE A 326 -36.61 -27.79 30.11
N GLN A 327 -35.65 -27.76 29.16
CA GLN A 327 -34.94 -28.98 28.71
C GLN A 327 -33.64 -28.62 27.95
N ARG A 328 -32.51 -29.18 28.43
CA ARG A 328 -31.17 -29.14 27.83
C ARG A 328 -30.99 -30.37 26.92
N PRO A 329 -30.35 -30.25 25.74
CA PRO A 329 -29.77 -31.40 25.07
C PRO A 329 -28.36 -31.68 25.62
N GLN A 330 -28.16 -32.93 26.05
CA GLN A 330 -26.86 -33.55 26.30
C GLN A 330 -26.13 -33.84 24.98
N GLY A 331 -24.79 -33.86 25.01
CA GLY A 331 -24.00 -34.54 23.97
C GLY A 331 -22.64 -33.91 23.67
N TRP A 332 -21.73 -33.90 24.65
CA TRP A 332 -20.29 -33.74 24.42
C TRP A 332 -19.64 -35.11 24.62
N GLU A 333 -19.17 -35.76 23.56
CA GLU A 333 -18.19 -36.84 23.67
C GLU A 333 -17.01 -36.59 22.73
N ARG A 334 -15.84 -36.47 23.35
CA ARG A 334 -14.51 -36.47 22.72
C ARG A 334 -14.15 -37.89 22.32
N LYS A 335 -13.58 -38.08 21.12
CA LYS A 335 -12.58 -39.13 20.88
C LYS A 335 -11.40 -38.57 20.10
N ALA A 336 -10.30 -38.38 20.83
CA ALA A 336 -8.96 -38.32 20.29
C ALA A 336 -8.47 -39.77 20.15
N SER A 337 -7.91 -40.12 18.99
CA SER A 337 -7.10 -41.33 18.83
C SER A 337 -5.87 -40.95 18.02
N TYR A 338 -4.72 -40.93 18.70
CA TYR A 338 -3.40 -41.00 18.08
C TYR A 338 -3.17 -42.45 17.62
N GLN A 339 -2.64 -42.63 16.42
CA GLN A 339 -1.84 -43.81 16.08
C GLN A 339 -0.52 -43.37 15.45
N TYR A 340 0.49 -44.14 15.84
CA TYR A 340 1.93 -44.01 15.61
C TYR A 340 2.34 -44.16 14.15
#